data_AF-A0A3B1C6K1-F1
#
_entry.id   AF-A0A3B1C6K1-F1
#
_cell.length_a   1.000
_cell.length_b   1.000
_cell.length_c   1.000
_cell.angle_alpha   90.00
_cell.angle_beta   90.00
_cell.angle_gamma   90.00
#
_symmetry.space_group_name_H-M   'P 1'
#
loop_
_entity.id
_entity.type
_entity.pdbx_description
1 polymer ?
#
loop_
_entity_poly.entity_id
_entity_poly.type
_entity_poly.pdbx_seq_one_letter_code
_entity_poly.pdbx_strand_id
1 'polypeptide(L)'
;MEIVDRKIVYDRPPKIGIGRMGGAYKVTVDPDKCVWCYTCVFECTHNITMPKRPFGIFENVDVYYDEKKRRLPDTARQGVYLKQELRILDQDCCNCKRCVAMCPTDAITVDTNPNYQVIGTPDHGATTIFQNLQRSEGRLMTSSMMEYDQRPDYEDFHIDASIILNPQRDNRNEFAGQLGNCYLGKRSGRRIKVSTPVFDAHMSYGSNSHEAYLARLMASIELNRPFFVGEGYLHPDFASSFKHCILQFGTGGFGPWVDLDQFMGVSIKYGQDAKKGKGGKLPAPKNDWEIALIRCIEPYRDVNSPNPQHLQYSIEELRMRIASLRAALGPNKLVGADIYGTIWNVDHIVVALARAGFDYITLRGGGGGTGAASISDLQNRGLNSLYIGKIAHDALVREGLRESVSLIGEGAFLNPKMALLGLMVGFDFIGTGTRHLIPVGCTMCRRCHTGQCAWGITARPYGHRIDPEEGYKRIVDMMVSWKRGMEGLSAGLGFTTHEDVVGSRRFRYHGKNPLLFETFGKQPF
;
A
#
# COMPACT_ATOMS: atom_id res chain seq x y z
N MET A 1 -14.62 39.43 27.72
CA MET A 1 -14.08 39.59 26.35
C MET A 1 -15.17 39.18 25.39
N GLU A 2 -15.63 40.12 24.56
CA GLU A 2 -16.75 39.91 23.64
C GLU A 2 -16.20 39.51 22.26
N ILE A 3 -16.75 38.45 21.65
CA ILE A 3 -16.43 38.10 20.26
C ILE A 3 -17.23 39.03 19.35
N VAL A 4 -16.54 39.94 18.67
CA VAL A 4 -17.18 40.98 17.84
C VAL A 4 -17.26 40.63 16.37
N ASP A 5 -16.42 39.70 15.89
CA ASP A 5 -16.35 39.34 14.49
C ASP A 5 -15.72 37.95 14.31
N ARG A 6 -16.16 37.25 13.27
CA ARG A 6 -15.66 35.94 12.86
C ARG A 6 -15.44 35.95 11.36
N LYS A 7 -14.22 35.66 10.91
CA LYS A 7 -13.85 35.79 9.50
C LYS A 7 -13.04 34.60 8.98
N ILE A 8 -13.47 34.03 7.86
CA ILE A 8 -12.67 33.04 7.13
C ILE A 8 -11.68 33.81 6.24
N VAL A 9 -10.40 33.47 6.34
CA VAL A 9 -9.32 34.15 5.63
C VAL A 9 -8.55 33.12 4.81
N TYR A 10 -8.47 33.34 3.50
CA TYR A 10 -7.64 32.52 2.62
C TYR A 10 -6.28 33.20 2.47
N ASP A 11 -5.27 32.60 3.09
CA ASP A 11 -3.91 33.11 3.04
C ASP A 11 -3.26 32.75 1.72
N ARG A 12 -2.40 33.66 1.24
CA ARG A 12 -1.59 33.39 0.05
C ARG A 12 -0.32 32.65 0.44
N PRO A 13 0.20 31.78 -0.43
CA PRO A 13 1.54 31.24 -0.28
C PRO A 13 2.54 32.37 -0.02
N PRO A 14 3.52 32.18 0.89
CA PRO A 14 4.58 33.17 1.10
C PRO A 14 5.51 33.29 -0.12
N LYS A 15 5.45 32.34 -1.06
CA LYS A 15 6.29 32.31 -2.27
C LYS A 15 5.81 33.35 -3.30
N ILE A 16 6.77 33.99 -3.97
CA ILE A 16 6.54 34.88 -5.11
C ILE A 16 6.55 34.11 -6.45
N GLY A 17 6.00 34.70 -7.52
CA GLY A 17 5.99 34.11 -8.87
C GLY A 17 5.04 32.92 -9.03
N ILE A 18 5.42 31.91 -9.82
CA ILE A 18 4.62 30.70 -10.07
C ILE A 18 4.26 29.95 -8.78
N GLY A 19 5.15 30.02 -7.77
CA GLY A 19 4.88 29.46 -6.44
C GLY A 19 3.70 30.10 -5.68
N ARG A 20 3.17 31.24 -6.15
CA ARG A 20 2.01 31.93 -5.57
C ARG A 20 0.66 31.40 -6.06
N MET A 21 0.63 30.54 -7.08
CA MET A 21 -0.62 30.04 -7.70
C MET A 21 -1.38 29.00 -6.83
N GLY A 22 -0.84 28.63 -5.67
CA GLY A 22 -1.47 27.72 -4.72
C GLY A 22 -1.13 26.24 -4.96
N GLY A 23 -1.76 25.36 -4.17
CA GLY A 23 -1.55 23.91 -4.25
C GLY A 23 -2.38 23.25 -5.35
N ALA A 24 -2.22 21.94 -5.53
CA ALA A 24 -2.99 21.16 -6.51
C ALA A 24 -4.50 21.11 -6.19
N TYR A 25 -4.85 21.37 -4.93
CA TYR A 25 -6.21 21.35 -4.43
C TYR A 25 -6.54 22.68 -3.76
N LYS A 26 -7.77 23.13 -3.97
CA LYS A 26 -8.34 24.31 -3.34
C LYS A 26 -9.27 23.87 -2.22
N VAL A 27 -9.17 24.52 -1.07
CA VAL A 27 -10.09 24.30 0.06
C VAL A 27 -11.07 25.44 0.12
N THR A 28 -12.35 25.16 0.32
CA THR A 28 -13.37 26.18 0.54
C THR A 28 -14.14 25.86 1.82
N VAL A 29 -14.47 26.89 2.59
CA VAL A 29 -15.32 26.82 3.77
C VAL A 29 -16.51 27.73 3.57
N ASP A 30 -17.71 27.16 3.66
CA ASP A 30 -18.99 27.85 3.60
C ASP A 30 -19.25 28.58 4.93
N PRO A 31 -19.25 29.93 4.96
CA PRO A 31 -19.44 30.70 6.19
C PRO A 31 -20.83 30.49 6.81
N ASP A 32 -21.85 30.21 5.99
CA ASP A 32 -23.23 30.08 6.46
C ASP A 32 -23.46 28.73 7.16
N LYS A 33 -22.64 27.72 6.83
CA LYS A 33 -22.64 26.40 7.48
C LYS A 33 -21.60 26.27 8.59
N CYS A 34 -20.57 27.10 8.61
CA CYS A 34 -19.47 26.96 9.55
C CYS A 34 -19.90 27.37 10.97
N VAL A 35 -19.89 26.39 11.89
CA VAL A 35 -20.23 26.61 13.31
C VAL A 35 -19.02 26.97 14.19
N TRP A 36 -17.85 27.21 13.59
CA TRP A 36 -16.64 27.64 14.32
C TRP A 36 -16.19 26.67 15.42
N CYS A 37 -16.37 25.37 15.19
CA CYS A 37 -15.93 24.30 16.11
C CYS A 37 -14.43 24.00 16.05
N TYR A 38 -13.73 24.54 15.04
CA TYR A 38 -12.29 24.36 14.78
C TYR A 38 -11.79 22.92 14.62
N THR A 39 -12.69 21.95 14.46
CA THR A 39 -12.33 20.55 14.19
C THR A 39 -11.34 20.43 13.03
N CYS A 40 -11.49 21.25 11.97
CA CYS A 40 -10.57 21.25 10.83
C CYS A 40 -9.11 21.60 11.19
N VAL A 41 -8.88 22.43 12.22
CA VAL A 41 -7.56 22.81 12.72
C VAL A 41 -6.89 21.63 13.40
N PHE A 42 -7.63 20.88 14.22
CA PHE A 42 -7.11 19.71 14.94
C PHE A 42 -6.96 18.48 14.04
N GLU A 43 -7.84 18.33 13.06
CA GLU A 43 -7.87 17.15 12.19
C GLU A 43 -6.85 17.22 11.05
N CYS A 44 -6.43 18.41 10.64
CA CYS A 44 -5.46 18.58 9.56
C CYS A 44 -4.02 18.53 10.04
N THR A 45 -3.24 17.62 9.46
CA THR A 45 -1.84 17.34 9.80
C THR A 45 -0.84 17.81 8.75
N HIS A 46 -1.31 18.39 7.63
CA HIS A 46 -0.49 18.67 6.45
C HIS A 46 0.11 20.07 6.52
N ASN A 47 1.44 20.16 6.67
CA ASN A 47 2.17 21.42 6.73
C ASN A 47 3.61 21.29 6.19
N ILE A 48 3.79 20.52 5.12
CA ILE A 48 5.11 20.17 4.54
C ILE A 48 5.95 21.40 4.22
N THR A 49 5.32 22.50 3.79
CA THR A 49 6.04 23.77 3.52
C THR A 49 6.51 24.47 4.79
N MET A 50 5.86 24.22 5.93
CA MET A 50 6.11 24.87 7.22
C MET A 50 6.01 23.85 8.37
N PRO A 51 6.92 22.86 8.43
CA PRO A 51 6.80 21.71 9.33
C PRO A 51 6.89 22.06 10.82
N LYS A 52 7.39 23.26 11.15
CA LYS A 52 7.45 23.77 12.54
C LYS A 52 6.12 24.30 13.05
N ARG A 53 5.09 24.43 12.20
CA ARG A 53 3.77 24.90 12.63
C ARG A 53 3.06 23.80 13.43
N PRO A 54 2.38 24.15 14.53
CA PRO A 54 1.63 23.18 15.34
C PRO A 54 0.31 22.75 14.69
N PHE A 55 -0.06 23.37 13.56
CA PHE A 55 -1.28 23.11 12.81
C PHE A 55 -0.97 22.81 11.34
N GLY A 56 -1.94 22.18 10.66
CA GLY A 56 -1.90 21.87 9.24
C GLY A 56 -2.23 23.08 8.36
N ILE A 57 -3.11 22.87 7.38
CA ILE A 57 -3.54 23.92 6.45
C ILE A 57 -4.51 24.93 7.07
N PHE A 58 -5.14 24.58 8.20
CA PHE A 58 -6.09 25.42 8.91
C PHE A 58 -5.43 25.95 10.18
N GLU A 59 -5.59 27.24 10.45
CA GLU A 59 -5.09 27.91 11.64
C GLU A 59 -6.23 28.74 12.25
N ASN A 60 -6.43 28.64 13.56
CA ASN A 60 -7.27 29.59 14.28
C ASN A 60 -6.39 30.73 14.82
N VAL A 61 -6.73 31.97 14.47
CA VAL A 61 -6.03 33.17 14.94
C VAL A 61 -7.02 34.04 15.71
N ASP A 62 -6.73 34.22 16.99
CA ASP A 62 -7.45 35.14 17.87
C ASP A 62 -6.76 36.51 17.81
N VAL A 63 -7.48 37.53 17.34
CA VAL A 63 -7.00 38.91 17.22
C VAL A 63 -7.70 39.79 18.26
N TYR A 64 -6.92 40.33 19.19
CA TYR A 64 -7.42 41.13 20.31
C TYR A 64 -7.44 42.61 19.97
N TYR A 65 -8.46 43.31 20.48
CA TYR A 65 -8.61 44.75 20.32
C TYR A 65 -8.86 45.42 21.68
N ASP A 66 -8.37 46.65 21.83
CA ASP A 66 -8.65 47.50 22.99
C ASP A 66 -10.06 48.12 22.94
N GLU A 67 -10.44 48.85 23.98
CA GLU A 67 -11.72 49.57 24.06
C GLU A 67 -11.94 50.57 22.92
N LYS A 68 -10.86 51.09 22.33
CA LYS A 68 -10.89 52.02 21.19
C LYS A 68 -10.88 51.29 19.84
N LYS A 69 -11.11 49.97 19.82
CA LYS A 69 -11.08 49.10 18.64
C LYS A 69 -9.75 49.13 17.88
N ARG A 70 -8.63 49.38 18.57
CA ARG A 70 -7.29 49.29 17.98
C ARG A 70 -6.77 47.87 18.16
N ARG A 71 -6.22 47.29 17.09
CA ARG A 71 -5.62 45.95 17.10
C ARG A 71 -4.45 45.95 18.08
N LEU A 72 -4.51 45.05 19.06
CA LEU A 72 -3.42 44.79 19.98
C LEU A 72 -2.37 43.89 19.32
N PRO A 73 -1.11 43.91 19.79
CA PRO A 73 -0.08 42.99 19.33
C PRO A 73 -0.51 41.53 19.48
N ASP A 74 -0.06 40.64 18.59
CA ASP A 74 -0.43 39.21 18.59
C ASP A 74 0.01 38.49 19.89
N THR A 75 0.88 39.10 20.71
CA THR A 75 1.30 38.63 22.03
C THR A 75 0.35 39.01 23.16
N ALA A 76 -0.57 39.95 22.94
CA ALA A 76 -1.52 40.40 23.94
C ALA A 76 -2.65 39.36 24.06
N ARG A 77 -2.79 38.76 25.25
CA ARG A 77 -3.92 37.86 25.59
C ARG A 77 -5.02 38.56 26.39
N GLN A 78 -5.00 39.88 26.41
CA GLN A 78 -5.87 40.73 27.21
C GLN A 78 -6.41 41.86 26.33
N GLY A 79 -7.64 41.69 25.85
CA GLY A 79 -8.37 42.67 25.06
C GLY A 79 -9.84 42.69 25.46
N VAL A 80 -10.53 43.78 25.12
CA VAL A 80 -11.96 43.93 25.41
C VAL A 80 -12.80 43.24 24.33
N TYR A 81 -12.37 43.37 23.07
CA TYR A 81 -12.98 42.72 21.92
C TYR A 81 -12.05 41.67 21.30
N LEU A 82 -12.63 40.57 20.85
CA LEU A 82 -11.95 39.48 20.17
C LEU A 82 -12.52 39.27 18.78
N LYS A 83 -11.65 39.20 17.77
CA LYS A 83 -11.98 38.72 16.43
C LYS A 83 -11.35 37.36 16.22
N GLN A 84 -12.12 36.40 15.76
CA GLN A 84 -11.61 35.06 15.44
C GLN A 84 -11.46 34.90 13.93
N GLU A 85 -10.26 34.49 13.49
CA GLU A 85 -9.97 34.24 12.09
C GLU A 85 -9.66 32.77 11.87
N LEU A 86 -10.40 32.12 10.98
CA LEU A 86 -10.02 30.81 10.46
C LEU A 86 -9.19 31.03 9.20
N ARG A 87 -7.86 30.90 9.32
CA ARG A 87 -6.93 31.05 8.21
C ARG A 87 -6.70 29.73 7.50
N ILE A 88 -6.69 29.78 6.17
CA ILE A 88 -6.58 28.61 5.29
C ILE A 88 -5.41 28.80 4.34
N LEU A 89 -4.45 27.90 4.40
CA LEU A 89 -3.27 27.84 3.54
C LEU A 89 -3.27 26.51 2.77
N ASP A 90 -4.06 26.43 1.70
CA ASP A 90 -4.35 25.21 0.95
C ASP A 90 -3.18 24.67 0.10
N GLN A 91 -2.03 25.36 0.08
CA GLN A 91 -0.84 24.95 -0.68
C GLN A 91 -0.35 23.52 -0.38
N ASP A 92 -0.53 23.08 0.88
CA ASP A 92 -0.13 21.75 1.35
C ASP A 92 -1.29 20.75 1.35
N CYS A 93 -2.49 21.16 0.93
CA CYS A 93 -3.62 20.25 0.82
C CYS A 93 -3.27 19.10 -0.14
N CYS A 94 -3.55 17.88 0.29
CA CYS A 94 -3.30 16.65 -0.46
C CYS A 94 -4.59 15.88 -0.76
N ASN A 95 -5.75 16.51 -0.54
CA ASN A 95 -7.05 15.89 -0.71
C ASN A 95 -7.26 14.62 0.12
N CYS A 96 -6.73 14.55 1.34
CA CYS A 96 -6.96 13.42 2.25
C CYS A 96 -8.41 13.30 2.76
N LYS A 97 -9.24 14.34 2.55
CA LYS A 97 -10.65 14.45 2.95
C LYS A 97 -10.94 14.36 4.45
N ARG A 98 -9.93 14.30 5.33
CA ARG A 98 -10.15 14.23 6.79
C ARG A 98 -10.94 15.45 7.31
N CYS A 99 -10.54 16.67 6.95
CA CYS A 99 -11.25 17.87 7.38
C CYS A 99 -12.70 17.94 6.89
N VAL A 100 -12.98 17.38 5.70
CA VAL A 100 -14.34 17.28 5.16
C VAL A 100 -15.14 16.27 5.97
N ALA A 101 -14.62 15.06 6.14
CA ALA A 101 -15.30 13.97 6.85
C ALA A 101 -15.57 14.26 8.34
N MET A 102 -14.71 15.06 8.97
CA MET A 102 -14.84 15.42 10.40
C MET A 102 -15.60 16.72 10.62
N CYS A 103 -16.06 17.40 9.55
CA CYS A 103 -16.84 18.63 9.70
C CYS A 103 -18.27 18.28 10.14
N PRO A 104 -18.76 18.78 11.28
CA PRO A 104 -20.10 18.42 11.77
C PRO A 104 -21.25 19.00 10.94
N THR A 105 -20.97 19.95 10.05
CA THR A 105 -21.97 20.68 9.25
C THR A 105 -21.70 20.64 7.75
N ASP A 106 -20.76 19.80 7.31
CA ASP A 106 -20.35 19.71 5.91
C ASP A 106 -19.99 21.07 5.27
N ALA A 107 -19.43 21.98 6.07
CA ALA A 107 -19.07 23.33 5.65
C ALA A 107 -17.81 23.36 4.76
N ILE A 108 -17.04 22.27 4.70
CA ILE A 108 -15.72 22.24 4.05
C ILE A 108 -15.78 21.45 2.75
N THR A 109 -15.33 22.05 1.65
CA THR A 109 -15.08 21.36 0.38
C THR A 109 -13.60 21.38 0.02
N VAL A 110 -13.18 20.36 -0.75
CA VAL A 110 -11.82 20.27 -1.28
C VAL A 110 -11.92 19.86 -2.74
N ASP A 111 -11.54 20.76 -3.64
CA ASP A 111 -11.68 20.60 -5.08
C ASP A 111 -10.31 20.69 -5.77
N THR A 112 -10.22 20.28 -7.02
CA THR A 112 -9.01 20.53 -7.82
C THR A 112 -8.84 22.03 -8.02
N ASN A 113 -7.61 22.54 -7.89
CA ASN A 113 -7.34 23.96 -8.12
C ASN A 113 -7.23 24.23 -9.64
N PRO A 114 -8.17 24.98 -10.26
CA PRO A 114 -8.14 25.22 -11.70
C PRO A 114 -6.87 25.96 -12.13
N ASN A 115 -6.40 26.90 -11.31
CA ASN A 115 -5.19 27.68 -11.58
C ASN A 115 -3.94 26.81 -11.55
N TYR A 116 -3.94 25.72 -10.77
CA TYR A 116 -2.83 24.77 -10.78
C TYR A 116 -2.84 23.95 -12.08
N GLN A 117 -4.00 23.48 -12.53
CA GLN A 117 -4.10 22.55 -13.66
C GLN A 117 -3.78 23.19 -15.02
N VAL A 118 -3.98 24.50 -15.17
CA VAL A 118 -3.71 25.23 -16.42
C VAL A 118 -2.26 25.68 -16.59
N ILE A 119 -1.37 25.35 -15.63
CA ILE A 119 0.04 25.75 -15.71
C ILE A 119 0.77 24.89 -16.73
N GLY A 120 1.43 25.57 -17.67
CA GLY A 120 2.34 24.96 -18.63
C GLY A 120 1.66 24.48 -19.91
N THR A 121 2.29 23.51 -20.57
CA THR A 121 1.80 22.88 -21.81
C THR A 121 1.67 21.36 -21.59
N PRO A 122 1.10 20.58 -22.52
CA PRO A 122 1.02 19.13 -22.37
C PRO A 122 2.36 18.45 -22.05
N ASP A 123 3.46 18.93 -22.64
CA ASP A 123 4.81 18.40 -22.41
C ASP A 123 5.42 18.87 -21.07
N HIS A 124 4.99 20.03 -20.58
CA HIS A 124 5.54 20.68 -19.39
C HIS A 124 4.43 21.18 -18.46
N GLY A 125 3.55 20.27 -18.03
CA GLY A 125 2.43 20.62 -17.15
C GLY A 125 2.85 21.03 -15.74
N ALA A 126 1.88 21.44 -14.95
CA ALA A 126 2.03 21.91 -13.58
C ALA A 126 2.92 20.99 -12.72
N THR A 127 2.66 19.68 -12.75
CA THR A 127 3.42 18.69 -11.99
C THR A 127 4.91 18.76 -12.33
N THR A 128 5.29 18.76 -13.62
CA THR A 128 6.69 18.84 -14.06
C THR A 128 7.34 20.14 -13.59
N ILE A 129 6.64 21.27 -13.75
CA ILE A 129 7.13 22.59 -13.34
C ILE A 129 7.38 22.65 -11.83
N PHE A 130 6.41 22.25 -11.00
CA PHE A 130 6.56 22.28 -9.55
C PHE A 130 7.60 21.30 -9.04
N GLN A 131 7.76 20.15 -9.69
CA GLN A 131 8.86 19.24 -9.36
C GLN A 131 10.22 19.87 -9.67
N ASN A 132 10.38 20.57 -10.79
CA ASN A 132 11.63 21.27 -11.12
C ASN A 132 11.93 22.43 -10.16
N LEU A 133 10.90 23.17 -9.73
CA LEU A 133 11.05 24.17 -8.67
C LEU A 133 11.52 23.51 -7.36
N GLN A 134 10.92 22.40 -6.94
CA GLN A 134 11.38 21.68 -5.76
C GLN A 134 12.83 21.19 -5.89
N ARG A 135 13.24 20.70 -7.07
CA ARG A 135 14.63 20.32 -7.34
C ARG A 135 15.58 21.51 -7.25
N SER A 136 15.19 22.68 -7.76
CA SER A 136 16.00 23.91 -7.64
C SER A 136 16.18 24.37 -6.20
N GLU A 137 15.26 24.00 -5.30
CA GLU A 137 15.36 24.22 -3.86
C GLU A 137 16.18 23.11 -3.15
N GLY A 138 16.81 22.19 -3.89
CA GLY A 138 17.59 21.08 -3.34
C GLY A 138 16.75 19.95 -2.72
N ARG A 139 15.44 19.90 -2.97
CA ARG A 139 14.56 18.88 -2.38
C ARG A 139 14.69 17.55 -3.11
N LEU A 140 14.73 16.46 -2.33
CA LEU A 140 14.66 15.09 -2.85
C LEU A 140 13.25 14.77 -3.33
N MET A 141 13.14 14.27 -4.56
CA MET A 141 11.86 13.93 -5.17
C MET A 141 11.36 12.56 -4.69
N THR A 142 10.78 12.55 -3.50
CA THR A 142 10.16 11.36 -2.90
C THR A 142 8.64 11.46 -3.00
N SER A 143 7.99 10.34 -3.30
CA SER A 143 6.53 10.21 -3.29
C SER A 143 6.11 8.85 -2.71
N SER A 144 4.80 8.60 -2.66
CA SER A 144 4.20 7.36 -2.17
C SER A 144 3.13 6.89 -3.14
N MET A 145 2.92 5.57 -3.15
CA MET A 145 2.00 4.87 -4.06
C MET A 145 2.41 5.03 -5.53
N MET A 146 2.16 4.01 -6.34
CA MET A 146 2.28 4.18 -7.78
C MET A 146 1.16 5.08 -8.31
N GLU A 147 1.50 5.90 -9.28
CA GLU A 147 0.54 6.71 -10.02
C GLU A 147 -0.18 5.82 -11.04
N TYR A 148 -1.49 5.62 -10.86
CA TYR A 148 -2.35 4.97 -11.85
C TYR A 148 -2.91 6.04 -12.79
N ASP A 149 -2.22 6.29 -13.89
CA ASP A 149 -2.72 7.15 -14.97
C ASP A 149 -3.55 6.38 -16.00
N GLN A 150 -3.48 5.05 -15.97
CA GLN A 150 -4.26 4.18 -16.86
C GLN A 150 -5.09 3.20 -16.04
N ARG A 151 -6.31 2.96 -16.51
CA ARG A 151 -7.17 1.87 -16.01
C ARG A 151 -6.36 0.58 -16.07
N PRO A 152 -6.43 -0.29 -15.05
CA PRO A 152 -5.84 -1.61 -15.17
C PRO A 152 -6.39 -2.28 -16.45
N ASP A 153 -5.54 -2.86 -17.30
CA ASP A 153 -5.92 -3.60 -18.54
C ASP A 153 -6.86 -4.81 -18.29
N TYR A 154 -7.34 -4.97 -17.07
CA TYR A 154 -8.08 -6.13 -16.60
C TYR A 154 -9.55 -6.12 -17.05
N GLU A 155 -10.10 -4.96 -17.44
CA GLU A 155 -11.46 -4.88 -17.99
C GLU A 155 -11.55 -5.48 -19.41
N ASP A 156 -10.42 -5.58 -20.11
CA ASP A 156 -10.34 -6.17 -21.45
C ASP A 156 -10.19 -7.71 -21.44
N PHE A 157 -10.34 -8.33 -20.27
CA PHE A 157 -10.43 -9.78 -20.14
C PHE A 157 -11.89 -10.22 -20.12
N HIS A 158 -12.23 -11.10 -21.07
CA HIS A 158 -13.48 -11.83 -21.09
C HIS A 158 -13.25 -13.18 -20.41
N ILE A 159 -14.07 -13.51 -19.41
CA ILE A 159 -14.08 -14.83 -18.78
C ILE A 159 -15.23 -15.59 -19.42
N ASP A 160 -14.96 -16.77 -19.97
CA ASP A 160 -15.93 -17.51 -20.76
C ASP A 160 -17.09 -17.98 -19.88
N ALA A 161 -18.32 -17.66 -20.28
CA ALA A 161 -19.50 -18.12 -19.56
C ALA A 161 -19.60 -19.65 -19.66
N SER A 162 -19.69 -20.31 -18.50
CA SER A 162 -19.72 -21.77 -18.40
C SER A 162 -20.83 -22.42 -19.21
N ILE A 163 -21.97 -21.76 -19.44
CA ILE A 163 -23.22 -22.35 -19.97
C ILE A 163 -23.00 -23.25 -21.21
N ILE A 164 -22.05 -22.90 -22.08
CA ILE A 164 -21.78 -23.67 -23.31
C ILE A 164 -20.91 -24.91 -23.03
N LEU A 165 -20.03 -24.86 -22.03
CA LEU A 165 -19.02 -25.90 -21.75
C LEU A 165 -19.38 -26.77 -20.53
N ASN A 166 -20.16 -26.27 -19.57
CA ASN A 166 -20.61 -26.94 -18.35
C ASN A 166 -21.89 -26.30 -17.80
N PRO A 167 -22.78 -27.06 -17.13
CA PRO A 167 -23.92 -26.46 -16.43
C PRO A 167 -23.44 -25.48 -15.35
N GLN A 168 -24.16 -24.38 -15.18
CA GLN A 168 -23.92 -23.44 -14.09
C GLN A 168 -24.18 -24.13 -12.76
N ARG A 169 -23.27 -23.91 -11.80
CA ARG A 169 -23.37 -24.48 -10.46
C ARG A 169 -23.53 -23.37 -9.44
N ASP A 170 -24.30 -23.64 -8.39
CA ASP A 170 -24.51 -22.69 -7.29
C ASP A 170 -23.63 -23.06 -6.10
N ASN A 171 -22.74 -22.14 -5.68
CA ASN A 171 -21.87 -22.37 -4.52
C ASN A 171 -22.60 -22.38 -3.17
N ARG A 172 -23.88 -21.98 -3.13
CA ARG A 172 -24.70 -22.02 -1.90
C ARG A 172 -25.35 -23.36 -1.65
N ASN A 173 -25.75 -24.05 -2.72
CA ASN A 173 -26.52 -25.29 -2.66
C ASN A 173 -25.73 -26.51 -3.14
N GLU A 174 -24.62 -26.31 -3.85
CA GLU A 174 -23.73 -27.36 -4.34
C GLU A 174 -22.32 -27.22 -3.77
N PHE A 175 -21.59 -28.34 -3.73
CA PHE A 175 -20.16 -28.32 -3.51
C PHE A 175 -19.44 -27.79 -4.75
N ALA A 176 -19.48 -26.48 -4.94
CA ALA A 176 -18.88 -25.74 -6.05
C ALA A 176 -18.21 -24.46 -5.55
N GLY A 177 -17.17 -24.00 -6.24
CA GLY A 177 -16.46 -22.76 -5.93
C GLY A 177 -15.83 -22.72 -4.53
N GLN A 178 -15.41 -23.85 -3.96
CA GLN A 178 -14.87 -23.93 -2.61
C GLN A 178 -13.40 -23.48 -2.59
N LEU A 179 -13.16 -22.20 -2.32
CA LEU A 179 -11.82 -21.61 -2.33
C LEU A 179 -11.12 -21.61 -0.95
N GLY A 180 -11.82 -22.06 0.09
CA GLY A 180 -11.37 -21.95 1.48
C GLY A 180 -10.43 -23.03 1.99
N ASN A 181 -10.18 -24.09 1.23
CA ASN A 181 -9.34 -25.20 1.66
C ASN A 181 -8.07 -25.27 0.79
N CYS A 182 -7.19 -24.29 0.95
CA CYS A 182 -5.94 -24.17 0.19
C CYS A 182 -4.71 -24.26 1.11
N TYR A 183 -3.55 -24.56 0.52
CA TYR A 183 -2.29 -24.75 1.25
C TYR A 183 -1.19 -23.84 0.69
N LEU A 184 -0.60 -23.01 1.55
CA LEU A 184 0.62 -22.27 1.21
C LEU A 184 1.84 -23.18 1.41
N GLY A 185 2.61 -23.35 0.35
CA GLY A 185 3.68 -24.34 0.27
C GLY A 185 3.14 -25.69 -0.20
N LYS A 186 3.89 -26.36 -1.09
CA LYS A 186 3.49 -27.64 -1.69
C LYS A 186 4.33 -28.84 -1.25
N ARG A 187 5.50 -28.61 -0.62
CA ARG A 187 6.39 -29.71 -0.21
C ARG A 187 5.87 -30.39 1.05
N SER A 188 6.04 -31.72 1.11
CA SER A 188 5.65 -32.51 2.29
C SER A 188 6.31 -31.97 3.56
N GLY A 189 5.53 -31.84 4.64
CA GLY A 189 5.95 -31.25 5.91
C GLY A 189 6.14 -29.72 5.90
N ARG A 190 6.05 -29.06 4.75
CA ARG A 190 6.23 -27.61 4.56
C ARG A 190 5.04 -27.00 3.81
N ARG A 191 3.87 -27.15 4.41
CA ARG A 191 2.61 -26.61 3.92
C ARG A 191 1.76 -26.10 5.08
N ILE A 192 1.10 -24.97 4.87
CA ILE A 192 0.23 -24.33 5.87
C ILE A 192 -1.16 -24.22 5.29
N LYS A 193 -2.14 -24.77 6.01
CA LYS A 193 -3.55 -24.67 5.63
C LYS A 193 -4.03 -23.22 5.85
N VAL A 194 -4.64 -22.63 4.83
CA VAL A 194 -5.18 -21.27 4.88
C VAL A 194 -6.64 -21.26 4.45
N SER A 195 -7.41 -20.29 4.96
CA SER A 195 -8.87 -20.24 4.70
C SER A 195 -9.30 -19.44 3.47
N THR A 196 -8.35 -18.78 2.80
CA THR A 196 -8.61 -17.86 1.68
C THR A 196 -7.40 -17.79 0.76
N PRO A 197 -7.60 -17.69 -0.57
CA PRO A 197 -6.50 -17.52 -1.51
C PRO A 197 -6.00 -16.06 -1.59
N VAL A 198 -6.60 -15.14 -0.82
CA VAL A 198 -6.23 -13.71 -0.83
C VAL A 198 -5.51 -13.33 0.45
N PHE A 199 -4.30 -12.83 0.31
CA PHE A 199 -3.42 -12.44 1.41
C PHE A 199 -3.26 -10.92 1.55
N ASP A 200 -2.84 -10.50 2.74
CA ASP A 200 -2.22 -9.19 2.94
C ASP A 200 -0.81 -9.20 2.31
N ALA A 201 -0.27 -8.03 1.97
CA ALA A 201 1.07 -7.90 1.42
C ALA A 201 2.07 -7.45 2.50
N HIS A 202 3.36 -7.69 2.22
CA HIS A 202 4.44 -7.16 3.06
C HIS A 202 4.42 -5.63 3.11
N MET A 203 4.13 -5.06 4.29
CA MET A 203 4.20 -3.61 4.53
C MET A 203 4.71 -3.36 5.95
N SER A 204 5.85 -2.69 6.07
CA SER A 204 6.64 -2.62 7.30
C SER A 204 5.99 -1.84 8.44
N TYR A 205 6.33 -2.25 9.68
CA TYR A 205 6.19 -1.43 10.87
C TYR A 205 7.11 -0.20 10.74
N GLY A 206 6.57 0.99 10.97
CA GLY A 206 7.22 2.28 10.65
C GLY A 206 6.79 2.86 9.31
N SER A 207 6.50 2.04 8.29
CA SER A 207 5.71 2.55 7.15
C SER A 207 4.26 2.78 7.58
N ASN A 208 3.71 1.83 8.35
CA ASN A 208 2.41 1.89 8.99
C ASN A 208 2.55 2.28 10.47
N SER A 209 1.52 2.91 11.06
CA SER A 209 1.42 3.09 12.51
C SER A 209 1.21 1.76 13.22
N HIS A 210 1.35 1.76 14.55
CA HIS A 210 1.16 0.56 15.37
C HIS A 210 -0.26 0.01 15.23
N GLU A 211 -1.26 0.89 15.29
CA GLU A 211 -2.69 0.60 15.26
C GLU A 211 -3.12 0.03 13.91
N ALA A 212 -2.67 0.64 12.80
CA ALA A 212 -2.93 0.12 11.46
C ALA A 212 -2.27 -1.26 11.25
N TYR A 213 -1.09 -1.46 11.83
CA TYR A 213 -0.37 -2.72 11.77
C TYR A 213 -1.07 -3.82 12.56
N LEU A 214 -1.50 -3.51 13.78
CA LEU A 214 -2.26 -4.40 14.65
C LEU A 214 -3.60 -4.82 14.02
N ALA A 215 -4.35 -3.86 13.45
CA ALA A 215 -5.59 -4.15 12.74
C ALA A 215 -5.41 -5.20 11.63
N ARG A 216 -4.33 -5.07 10.84
CA ARG A 216 -4.01 -6.01 9.76
C ARG A 216 -3.56 -7.37 10.30
N LEU A 217 -2.77 -7.39 11.37
CA LEU A 217 -2.31 -8.61 12.04
C LEU A 217 -3.50 -9.41 12.57
N MET A 218 -4.40 -8.76 13.33
CA MET A 218 -5.62 -9.36 13.85
C MET A 218 -6.49 -9.92 12.72
N ALA A 219 -6.68 -9.16 11.64
CA ALA A 219 -7.45 -9.61 10.49
C ALA A 219 -6.86 -10.85 9.81
N SER A 220 -5.53 -10.96 9.71
CA SER A 220 -4.89 -12.15 9.13
C SER A 220 -5.01 -13.38 10.02
N ILE A 221 -4.94 -13.22 11.35
CA ILE A 221 -5.19 -14.30 12.31
C ILE A 221 -6.63 -14.79 12.18
N GLU A 222 -7.61 -13.88 12.20
CA GLU A 222 -9.04 -14.21 12.08
C GLU A 222 -9.36 -14.93 10.76
N LEU A 223 -8.76 -14.46 9.65
CA LEU A 223 -8.92 -15.08 8.33
C LEU A 223 -8.09 -16.35 8.15
N ASN A 224 -7.44 -16.86 9.21
CA ASN A 224 -6.55 -18.01 9.18
C ASN A 224 -5.63 -18.01 7.94
N ARG A 225 -4.84 -16.95 7.83
CA ARG A 225 -3.82 -16.76 6.79
C ARG A 225 -2.55 -16.16 7.39
N PRO A 226 -1.39 -16.32 6.73
CA PRO A 226 -0.15 -15.71 7.21
C PRO A 226 -0.22 -14.19 7.19
N PHE A 227 0.39 -13.56 8.18
CA PHE A 227 0.60 -12.12 8.19
C PHE A 227 1.99 -11.77 7.66
N PHE A 228 2.05 -10.96 6.61
CA PHE A 228 3.30 -10.60 5.93
C PHE A 228 3.89 -9.31 6.51
N VAL A 229 5.02 -9.45 7.23
CA VAL A 229 5.55 -8.42 8.15
C VAL A 229 6.05 -7.15 7.47
N GLY A 230 6.81 -7.31 6.38
CA GLY A 230 7.51 -6.21 5.72
C GLY A 230 8.95 -6.06 6.23
N GLU A 231 9.74 -5.21 5.58
CA GLU A 231 11.19 -5.09 5.84
C GLU A 231 11.56 -4.48 7.20
N GLY A 232 10.60 -3.90 7.94
CA GLY A 232 10.90 -3.04 9.10
C GLY A 232 10.93 -3.73 10.46
N TYR A 233 10.95 -5.07 10.46
CA TYR A 233 10.77 -5.91 11.64
C TYR A 233 9.45 -5.65 12.39
N LEU A 234 9.29 -6.23 13.59
CA LEU A 234 8.08 -6.20 14.40
C LEU A 234 8.33 -5.57 15.77
N HIS A 235 7.29 -4.91 16.30
CA HIS A 235 7.27 -4.46 17.68
C HIS A 235 7.14 -5.66 18.64
N PRO A 236 7.83 -5.67 19.80
CA PRO A 236 7.74 -6.74 20.80
C PRO A 236 6.32 -7.04 21.31
N ASP A 237 5.43 -6.05 21.33
CA ASP A 237 4.01 -6.23 21.71
C ASP A 237 3.29 -7.30 20.88
N PHE A 238 3.79 -7.62 19.68
CA PHE A 238 3.21 -8.65 18.81
C PHE A 238 3.79 -10.05 19.05
N ALA A 239 4.62 -10.25 20.09
CA ALA A 239 5.33 -11.50 20.34
C ALA A 239 4.41 -12.74 20.39
N SER A 240 3.24 -12.62 21.02
CA SER A 240 2.24 -13.70 21.08
C SER A 240 1.75 -14.16 19.70
N SER A 241 1.89 -13.29 18.69
CA SER A 241 1.40 -13.49 17.33
C SER A 241 2.50 -13.84 16.33
N PHE A 242 3.77 -13.90 16.73
CA PHE A 242 4.90 -14.18 15.82
C PHE A 242 4.74 -15.49 15.05
N LYS A 243 4.13 -16.51 15.67
CA LYS A 243 3.82 -17.80 15.03
C LYS A 243 2.87 -17.70 13.82
N HIS A 244 2.19 -16.58 13.63
CA HIS A 244 1.33 -16.29 12.47
C HIS A 244 2.02 -15.41 11.42
N CYS A 245 3.23 -14.93 11.70
CA CYS A 245 3.94 -13.94 10.91
C CYS A 245 4.99 -14.59 9.99
N ILE A 246 5.04 -14.11 8.75
CA ILE A 246 6.12 -14.33 7.80
C ILE A 246 7.05 -13.12 7.87
N LEU A 247 8.22 -13.30 8.46
CA LEU A 247 9.22 -12.24 8.61
C LEU A 247 9.90 -11.95 7.27
N GLN A 248 10.08 -10.69 6.90
CA GLN A 248 10.74 -10.33 5.63
C GLN A 248 12.17 -9.87 5.84
N PHE A 249 13.13 -10.55 5.21
CA PHE A 249 14.52 -10.08 5.13
C PHE A 249 14.72 -9.23 3.88
N GLY A 250 14.73 -7.92 4.10
CA GLY A 250 15.20 -6.94 3.13
C GLY A 250 16.73 -6.88 3.05
N THR A 251 17.24 -5.95 2.27
CA THR A 251 18.68 -5.68 2.13
C THR A 251 19.26 -4.92 3.32
N GLY A 252 18.42 -4.26 4.12
CA GLY A 252 18.83 -3.55 5.32
C GLY A 252 19.12 -4.45 6.52
N GLY A 253 18.73 -5.73 6.48
CA GLY A 253 18.98 -6.69 7.56
C GLY A 253 18.43 -6.25 8.93
N PHE A 254 17.33 -5.50 8.96
CA PHE A 254 16.84 -4.88 10.18
C PHE A 254 16.37 -5.90 11.22
N GLY A 255 16.76 -5.63 12.47
CA GLY A 255 16.15 -6.13 13.68
C GLY A 255 16.20 -7.62 14.01
N PRO A 256 17.19 -8.44 13.62
CA PRO A 256 17.21 -9.85 14.01
C PRO A 256 17.64 -10.04 15.47
N TRP A 257 16.85 -9.57 16.44
CA TRP A 257 17.11 -9.78 17.88
C TRP A 257 16.19 -10.85 18.50
N VAL A 258 15.18 -11.36 17.77
CA VAL A 258 14.37 -12.51 18.19
C VAL A 258 14.77 -13.74 17.39
N ASP A 259 14.78 -14.90 18.06
CA ASP A 259 15.02 -16.20 17.43
C ASP A 259 14.00 -16.46 16.33
N LEU A 260 14.51 -16.89 15.17
CA LEU A 260 13.70 -16.97 13.95
C LEU A 260 12.67 -18.11 14.00
N ASP A 261 12.89 -19.11 14.85
CA ASP A 261 12.03 -20.29 15.03
C ASP A 261 10.63 -19.93 15.58
N GLN A 262 10.47 -18.76 16.18
CA GLN A 262 9.19 -18.24 16.65
C GLN A 262 8.23 -17.87 15.51
N PHE A 263 8.76 -17.60 14.31
CA PHE A 263 7.96 -17.16 13.17
C PHE A 263 7.34 -18.34 12.40
N MET A 264 6.27 -18.07 11.64
CA MET A 264 5.68 -19.05 10.72
C MET A 264 6.66 -19.45 9.61
N GLY A 265 7.49 -18.50 9.22
CA GLY A 265 8.45 -18.63 8.14
C GLY A 265 9.06 -17.27 7.81
N VAL A 266 9.85 -17.24 6.75
CA VAL A 266 10.55 -16.03 6.31
C VAL A 266 10.40 -15.83 4.81
N SER A 267 10.44 -14.57 4.37
CA SER A 267 10.56 -14.21 2.97
C SER A 267 11.83 -13.42 2.72
N ILE A 268 12.62 -13.82 1.72
CA ILE A 268 13.76 -13.04 1.25
C ILE A 268 13.28 -12.06 0.19
N LYS A 269 13.46 -10.77 0.43
CA LYS A 269 13.10 -9.74 -0.55
C LYS A 269 14.27 -9.48 -1.50
N TYR A 270 14.10 -9.88 -2.76
CA TYR A 270 15.01 -9.53 -3.87
C TYR A 270 14.58 -8.25 -4.58
N GLY A 271 13.29 -7.86 -4.49
CA GLY A 271 12.91 -6.49 -4.78
C GLY A 271 11.42 -6.20 -4.72
N GLN A 272 11.06 -5.03 -5.24
CA GLN A 272 9.71 -4.46 -5.19
C GLN A 272 9.49 -3.60 -6.43
N ASP A 273 8.36 -3.77 -7.11
CA ASP A 273 8.10 -3.11 -8.38
C ASP A 273 8.09 -1.57 -8.30
N ALA A 274 7.62 -1.00 -7.18
CA ALA A 274 7.61 0.45 -6.95
C ALA A 274 9.00 1.10 -6.87
N LYS A 275 10.07 0.30 -6.75
CA LYS A 275 11.47 0.74 -6.65
C LYS A 275 12.44 -0.37 -7.05
N LYS A 276 12.46 -0.64 -8.35
CA LYS A 276 13.26 -1.71 -8.97
C LYS A 276 14.75 -1.49 -8.72
N GLY A 277 15.44 -2.56 -8.35
CA GLY A 277 16.88 -2.53 -8.07
C GLY A 277 17.29 -1.68 -6.86
N LYS A 278 16.35 -1.22 -6.02
CA LYS A 278 16.62 -0.37 -4.86
C LYS A 278 16.03 -0.93 -3.56
N GLY A 279 16.69 -0.61 -2.45
CA GLY A 279 16.31 -1.08 -1.12
C GLY A 279 15.08 -0.38 -0.50
N GLY A 280 14.75 -0.79 0.73
CA GLY A 280 13.88 -0.08 1.67
C GLY A 280 14.16 1.43 1.74
N LYS A 281 13.12 2.26 1.86
CA LYS A 281 13.26 3.70 2.13
C LYS A 281 12.29 4.09 3.24
N LEU A 282 12.79 4.68 4.32
CA LEU A 282 12.00 5.25 5.40
C LEU A 282 12.49 6.68 5.67
N PRO A 283 11.68 7.71 5.38
CA PRO A 283 12.05 9.10 5.64
C PRO A 283 12.24 9.40 7.14
N ALA A 284 13.15 10.33 7.44
CA ALA A 284 13.51 10.76 8.80
C ALA A 284 12.31 11.07 9.73
N PRO A 285 11.24 11.78 9.28
CA PRO A 285 10.08 12.06 10.15
C PRO A 285 9.34 10.80 10.64
N LYS A 286 9.58 9.65 10.02
CA LYS A 286 8.95 8.36 10.37
C LYS A 286 9.89 7.41 11.11
N ASN A 287 11.17 7.77 11.23
CA ASN A 287 12.18 7.00 11.93
C ASN A 287 12.38 7.59 13.34
N ASP A 288 11.36 7.47 14.19
CA ASP A 288 11.49 7.93 15.58
C ASP A 288 12.27 6.94 16.45
N TRP A 289 12.41 7.23 17.74
CA TRP A 289 13.17 6.40 18.68
C TRP A 289 12.73 4.94 18.70
N GLU A 290 11.43 4.69 18.66
CA GLU A 290 10.90 3.32 18.71
C GLU A 290 11.27 2.55 17.43
N ILE A 291 11.08 3.17 16.25
CA ILE A 291 11.47 2.55 14.99
C ILE A 291 12.99 2.35 14.90
N ALA A 292 13.76 3.30 15.39
CA ALA A 292 15.21 3.23 15.42
C ALA A 292 15.70 2.05 16.27
N LEU A 293 15.12 1.88 17.47
CA LEU A 293 15.37 0.75 18.35
C LEU A 293 14.98 -0.58 17.69
N ILE A 294 13.80 -0.63 17.06
CA ILE A 294 13.28 -1.80 16.30
C ILE A 294 14.07 -2.06 15.01
N ARG A 295 15.04 -1.25 14.65
CA ARG A 295 15.86 -1.53 13.47
C ARG A 295 17.33 -1.58 13.78
N CYS A 296 17.70 -1.35 15.04
CA CYS A 296 19.08 -1.17 15.48
C CYS A 296 19.80 -0.10 14.63
N ILE A 297 19.14 1.05 14.43
CA ILE A 297 19.65 2.18 13.63
C ILE A 297 19.55 3.50 14.40
N GLU A 298 20.12 4.57 13.85
CA GLU A 298 20.03 5.92 14.42
C GLU A 298 18.65 6.55 14.19
N PRO A 299 18.05 7.20 15.20
CA PRO A 299 16.76 7.89 15.05
C PRO A 299 16.87 9.18 14.24
N TYR A 300 15.74 9.64 13.71
CA TYR A 300 15.53 10.90 13.00
C TYR A 300 16.42 11.13 11.77
N ARG A 301 16.95 10.04 11.19
CA ARG A 301 17.66 10.05 9.91
C ARG A 301 16.88 9.29 8.84
N ASP A 302 17.10 9.70 7.59
CA ASP A 302 16.61 8.96 6.43
C ASP A 302 17.27 7.59 6.38
N VAL A 303 16.45 6.55 6.31
CA VAL A 303 16.90 5.16 6.25
C VAL A 303 16.77 4.68 4.82
N ASN A 304 17.90 4.47 4.15
CA ASN A 304 17.96 3.85 2.83
C ASN A 304 18.68 2.52 2.95
N SER A 305 17.99 1.41 2.68
CA SER A 305 18.63 0.10 2.68
C SER A 305 19.54 -0.05 1.45
N PRO A 306 20.61 -0.86 1.54
CA PRO A 306 21.47 -1.17 0.41
C PRO A 306 20.68 -1.67 -0.81
N ASN A 307 21.18 -1.41 -2.01
CA ASN A 307 20.52 -1.89 -3.23
C ASN A 307 20.67 -3.41 -3.40
N PRO A 308 21.89 -4.00 -3.38
CA PRO A 308 22.03 -5.44 -3.47
C PRO A 308 21.72 -6.12 -2.14
N GLN A 309 21.31 -7.38 -2.23
CA GLN A 309 21.28 -8.26 -1.07
C GLN A 309 22.69 -8.82 -0.87
N HIS A 310 23.46 -8.27 0.07
CA HIS A 310 24.87 -8.63 0.29
C HIS A 310 25.11 -10.10 0.68
N LEU A 311 24.05 -10.84 0.99
CA LEU A 311 24.08 -12.28 1.28
C LEU A 311 23.78 -13.16 0.05
N GLN A 312 23.60 -12.55 -1.14
CA GLN A 312 23.24 -13.26 -2.36
C GLN A 312 23.68 -12.48 -3.60
N TYR A 313 24.80 -12.88 -4.19
CA TYR A 313 25.34 -12.35 -5.44
C TYR A 313 25.14 -13.29 -6.62
N SER A 314 24.96 -14.59 -6.39
CA SER A 314 24.82 -15.56 -7.48
C SER A 314 23.69 -16.56 -7.25
N ILE A 315 23.32 -17.35 -8.26
CA ILE A 315 22.26 -18.37 -8.14
C ILE A 315 22.71 -19.57 -7.30
N GLU A 316 24.01 -19.88 -7.31
CA GLU A 316 24.63 -21.00 -6.62
C GLU A 316 24.49 -20.88 -5.10
N GLU A 317 24.54 -19.66 -4.58
CA GLU A 317 24.42 -19.36 -3.14
C GLU A 317 23.00 -19.60 -2.61
N LEU A 318 21.97 -19.71 -3.48
CA LEU A 318 20.57 -19.82 -3.04
C LEU A 318 20.35 -21.07 -2.18
N ARG A 319 20.99 -22.19 -2.56
CA ARG A 319 20.88 -23.46 -1.83
C ARG A 319 21.52 -23.38 -0.45
N MET A 320 22.70 -22.76 -0.37
CA MET A 320 23.37 -22.54 0.92
C MET A 320 22.52 -21.65 1.82
N ARG A 321 21.91 -20.60 1.25
CA ARG A 321 21.04 -19.71 1.99
C ARG A 321 19.79 -20.40 2.52
N ILE A 322 19.13 -21.23 1.71
CA ILE A 322 18.01 -22.06 2.18
C ILE A 322 18.45 -22.99 3.30
N ALA A 323 19.60 -23.66 3.17
CA ALA A 323 20.12 -24.55 4.21
C ALA A 323 20.39 -23.79 5.53
N SER A 324 21.03 -22.62 5.47
CA SER A 324 21.28 -21.79 6.65
C SER A 324 19.99 -21.29 7.31
N LEU A 325 19.01 -20.83 6.52
CA LEU A 325 17.71 -20.42 7.05
C LEU A 325 16.97 -21.59 7.68
N ARG A 326 17.03 -22.79 7.09
CA ARG A 326 16.42 -24.00 7.65
C ARG A 326 17.06 -24.41 8.96
N ALA A 327 18.38 -24.28 9.08
CA ALA A 327 19.08 -24.53 10.34
C ALA A 327 18.65 -23.55 11.44
N ALA A 328 18.42 -22.28 11.10
CA ALA A 328 17.98 -21.26 12.05
C ALA A 328 16.47 -21.32 12.40
N LEU A 329 15.62 -21.69 11.44
CA LEU A 329 14.15 -21.68 11.57
C LEU A 329 13.57 -23.02 12.05
N GLY A 330 14.25 -24.11 11.73
CA GLY A 330 13.72 -25.46 11.75
C GLY A 330 13.23 -25.95 10.38
N PRO A 331 13.16 -27.29 10.18
CA PRO A 331 12.96 -27.91 8.88
C PRO A 331 11.55 -27.71 8.29
N ASN A 332 10.55 -27.43 9.12
CA ASN A 332 9.13 -27.38 8.72
C ASN A 332 8.60 -25.96 8.45
N LYS A 333 9.40 -24.91 8.71
CA LYS A 333 8.97 -23.51 8.51
C LYS A 333 8.93 -23.15 7.03
N LEU A 334 8.14 -22.17 6.63
CA LEU A 334 8.13 -21.71 5.24
C LEU A 334 9.35 -20.82 4.94
N VAL A 335 9.93 -20.95 3.76
CA VAL A 335 10.89 -19.97 3.21
C VAL A 335 10.42 -19.54 1.82
N GLY A 336 10.17 -18.25 1.65
CA GLY A 336 9.77 -17.66 0.39
C GLY A 336 10.76 -16.65 -0.17
N ALA A 337 10.52 -16.30 -1.42
CA ALA A 337 11.26 -15.29 -2.15
C ALA A 337 10.29 -14.27 -2.72
N ASP A 338 10.55 -12.98 -2.50
CA ASP A 338 9.81 -11.91 -3.14
C ASP A 338 10.64 -11.26 -4.24
N ILE A 339 10.16 -11.37 -5.47
CA ILE A 339 10.82 -10.82 -6.66
C ILE A 339 9.88 -9.84 -7.38
N TYR A 340 10.43 -8.98 -8.23
CA TYR A 340 9.66 -8.05 -9.06
C TYR A 340 9.67 -8.50 -10.53
N GLY A 341 8.57 -8.24 -11.22
CA GLY A 341 8.27 -8.83 -12.52
C GLY A 341 9.00 -8.24 -13.73
N THR A 342 9.73 -7.13 -13.60
CA THR A 342 10.44 -6.51 -14.75
C THR A 342 11.79 -7.13 -15.07
N ILE A 343 12.08 -8.30 -14.55
CA ILE A 343 13.33 -8.98 -14.85
C ILE A 343 13.11 -9.74 -16.16
N TRP A 344 13.94 -9.47 -17.17
CA TRP A 344 13.85 -10.02 -18.52
C TRP A 344 13.83 -11.56 -18.60
N ASN A 345 14.16 -12.25 -17.49
CA ASN A 345 14.29 -13.72 -17.39
C ASN A 345 13.51 -14.27 -16.18
N VAL A 346 12.28 -13.79 -15.96
CA VAL A 346 11.47 -14.19 -14.80
C VAL A 346 11.24 -15.71 -14.75
N ASP A 347 11.09 -16.36 -15.90
CA ASP A 347 11.01 -17.81 -16.06
C ASP A 347 12.22 -18.55 -15.48
N HIS A 348 13.43 -18.15 -15.86
CA HIS A 348 14.66 -18.75 -15.35
C HIS A 348 14.81 -18.54 -13.83
N ILE A 349 14.43 -17.36 -13.34
CA ILE A 349 14.54 -17.02 -11.91
C ILE A 349 13.56 -17.84 -11.07
N VAL A 350 12.31 -18.01 -11.51
CA VAL A 350 11.35 -18.81 -10.72
C VAL A 350 11.75 -20.28 -10.67
N VAL A 351 12.29 -20.81 -11.77
CA VAL A 351 12.84 -22.18 -11.83
C VAL A 351 14.03 -22.31 -10.90
N ALA A 352 14.94 -21.34 -10.89
CA ALA A 352 16.08 -21.29 -9.99
C ALA A 352 15.68 -21.33 -8.51
N LEU A 353 14.73 -20.47 -8.12
CA LEU A 353 14.21 -20.41 -6.76
C LEU A 353 13.51 -21.71 -6.37
N ALA A 354 12.69 -22.28 -7.25
CA ALA A 354 12.04 -23.56 -7.00
C ALA A 354 13.06 -24.70 -6.80
N ARG A 355 14.12 -24.76 -7.63
CA ARG A 355 15.23 -25.73 -7.52
C ARG A 355 16.12 -25.53 -6.29
N ALA A 356 16.19 -24.32 -5.77
CA ALA A 356 16.92 -24.01 -4.54
C ALA A 356 16.16 -24.45 -3.27
N GLY A 357 14.85 -24.67 -3.37
CA GLY A 357 14.03 -25.21 -2.28
C GLY A 357 13.11 -24.20 -1.59
N PHE A 358 12.87 -23.03 -2.20
CA PHE A 358 11.87 -22.06 -1.76
C PHE A 358 10.45 -22.63 -1.83
N ASP A 359 9.65 -22.51 -0.77
CA ASP A 359 8.30 -23.06 -0.65
C ASP A 359 7.24 -22.21 -1.33
N TYR A 360 7.47 -20.90 -1.43
CA TYR A 360 6.63 -20.00 -2.21
C TYR A 360 7.45 -18.89 -2.85
N ILE A 361 6.92 -18.31 -3.93
CA ILE A 361 7.51 -17.17 -4.64
C ILE A 361 6.44 -16.10 -4.79
N THR A 362 6.69 -14.91 -4.26
CA THR A 362 5.86 -13.73 -4.46
C THR A 362 6.37 -12.96 -5.68
N LEU A 363 5.52 -12.88 -6.70
CA LEU A 363 5.78 -12.17 -7.96
C LEU A 363 5.06 -10.82 -7.92
N ARG A 364 5.83 -9.74 -7.83
CA ARG A 364 5.31 -8.36 -7.81
C ARG A 364 5.33 -7.77 -9.21
N GLY A 365 4.18 -7.70 -9.85
CA GLY A 365 3.99 -7.02 -11.13
C GLY A 365 3.62 -5.54 -10.98
N GLY A 366 3.36 -4.93 -12.14
CA GLY A 366 3.01 -3.53 -12.31
C GLY A 366 1.91 -3.05 -11.38
N GLY A 367 2.06 -1.83 -10.85
CA GLY A 367 1.07 -1.21 -9.98
C GLY A 367 1.17 -1.62 -8.51
N GLY A 368 2.35 -2.03 -8.04
CA GLY A 368 2.63 -2.18 -6.60
C GLY A 368 2.65 -0.83 -5.86
N GLY A 369 2.17 -0.81 -4.61
CA GLY A 369 2.26 0.36 -3.73
C GLY A 369 3.61 0.50 -3.03
N THR A 370 3.88 1.68 -2.46
CA THR A 370 5.01 1.91 -1.54
C THR A 370 4.74 3.09 -0.62
N GLY A 371 5.24 3.02 0.61
CA GLY A 371 5.21 4.13 1.55
C GLY A 371 6.16 5.27 1.14
N ALA A 372 7.28 4.96 0.50
CA ALA A 372 8.25 5.93 0.00
C ALA A 372 9.10 5.35 -1.14
N ALA A 373 9.19 6.09 -2.26
CA ALA A 373 10.12 5.84 -3.37
C ALA A 373 10.43 7.15 -4.09
N SER A 374 11.46 7.16 -4.95
CA SER A 374 11.67 8.32 -5.81
C SER A 374 10.57 8.40 -6.87
N ILE A 375 10.22 9.62 -7.31
CA ILE A 375 9.20 9.79 -8.37
C ILE A 375 9.58 9.04 -9.65
N SER A 376 10.86 9.09 -10.03
CA SER A 376 11.36 8.38 -11.21
C SER A 376 11.20 6.86 -11.11
N ASP A 377 11.36 6.29 -9.92
CA ASP A 377 11.13 4.86 -9.71
C ASP A 377 9.65 4.49 -9.88
N LEU A 378 8.73 5.34 -9.41
CA LEU A 378 7.29 5.12 -9.52
C LEU A 378 6.78 5.26 -10.96
N GLN A 379 7.44 6.11 -11.77
CA GLN A 379 7.13 6.29 -13.19
C GLN A 379 7.65 5.13 -14.04
N ASN A 380 8.76 4.50 -13.64
CA ASN A 380 9.25 3.27 -14.25
C ASN A 380 8.35 2.09 -13.83
N ARG A 381 7.22 1.89 -14.52
CA ARG A 381 6.21 0.87 -14.17
C ARG A 381 6.61 -0.56 -14.53
N GLY A 382 6.13 -1.51 -13.73
CA GLY A 382 6.32 -2.94 -13.93
C GLY A 382 5.64 -3.53 -15.17
N LEU A 383 6.02 -4.77 -15.51
CA LEU A 383 5.23 -5.61 -16.42
C LEU A 383 3.93 -6.04 -15.71
N ASN A 384 2.86 -6.23 -16.48
CA ASN A 384 1.56 -6.62 -15.93
C ASN A 384 1.66 -7.94 -15.13
N SER A 385 1.05 -7.97 -13.94
CA SER A 385 1.07 -9.12 -13.02
C SER A 385 0.55 -10.41 -13.65
N LEU A 386 -0.43 -10.33 -14.54
CA LEU A 386 -0.97 -11.50 -15.25
C LEU A 386 0.04 -12.07 -16.25
N TYR A 387 0.70 -11.20 -17.02
CA TYR A 387 1.73 -11.61 -17.97
C TYR A 387 2.87 -12.38 -17.28
N ILE A 388 3.43 -11.81 -16.21
CA ILE A 388 4.52 -12.44 -15.46
C ILE A 388 4.06 -13.73 -14.76
N GLY A 389 2.81 -13.75 -14.28
CA GLY A 389 2.23 -14.93 -13.63
C GLY A 389 2.14 -16.10 -14.58
N LYS A 390 1.71 -15.86 -15.82
CA LYS A 390 1.63 -16.89 -16.87
C LYS A 390 3.00 -17.44 -17.23
N ILE A 391 3.98 -16.57 -17.45
CA ILE A 391 5.35 -16.98 -17.77
C ILE A 391 5.93 -17.85 -16.64
N ALA A 392 5.77 -17.41 -15.39
CA ALA A 392 6.26 -18.15 -14.24
C ALA A 392 5.57 -19.52 -14.10
N HIS A 393 4.25 -19.56 -14.26
CA HIS A 393 3.48 -20.80 -14.22
C HIS A 393 3.96 -21.79 -15.29
N ASP A 394 4.00 -21.36 -16.56
CA ASP A 394 4.39 -22.22 -17.68
C ASP A 394 5.84 -22.70 -17.57
N ALA A 395 6.75 -21.85 -17.10
CA ALA A 395 8.14 -22.23 -16.86
C ALA A 395 8.26 -23.33 -15.80
N LEU A 396 7.53 -23.20 -14.68
CA LEU A 396 7.54 -24.23 -13.64
C LEU A 396 6.86 -25.52 -14.08
N VAL A 397 5.80 -25.46 -14.90
CA VAL A 397 5.15 -26.64 -15.48
C VAL A 397 6.11 -27.37 -16.41
N ARG A 398 6.75 -26.66 -17.35
CA ARG A 398 7.71 -27.20 -18.31
C ARG A 398 8.89 -27.91 -17.63
N GLU A 399 9.34 -27.40 -16.49
CA GLU A 399 10.44 -27.98 -15.72
C GLU A 399 9.99 -29.04 -14.69
N GLY A 400 8.69 -29.36 -14.60
CA GLY A 400 8.15 -30.33 -13.63
C GLY A 400 8.21 -29.85 -12.18
N LEU A 401 8.32 -28.53 -11.95
CA LEU A 401 8.50 -27.92 -10.63
C LEU A 401 7.23 -27.26 -10.07
N ARG A 402 6.15 -27.19 -10.84
CA ARG A 402 4.90 -26.49 -10.45
C ARG A 402 4.28 -27.02 -9.16
N GLU A 403 4.46 -28.30 -8.87
CA GLU A 403 3.99 -28.95 -7.64
C GLU A 403 4.97 -28.86 -6.47
N SER A 404 6.10 -28.17 -6.63
CA SER A 404 7.09 -27.99 -5.58
C SER A 404 6.97 -26.63 -4.86
N VAL A 405 6.33 -25.63 -5.48
CA VAL A 405 6.34 -24.25 -5.00
C VAL A 405 4.98 -23.57 -5.21
N SER A 406 4.55 -22.74 -4.27
CA SER A 406 3.38 -21.88 -4.44
C SER A 406 3.77 -20.54 -5.09
N LEU A 407 2.95 -20.02 -5.99
CA LEU A 407 3.09 -18.69 -6.57
C LEU A 407 2.10 -17.71 -5.94
N ILE A 408 2.59 -16.57 -5.46
CA ILE A 408 1.76 -15.47 -4.94
C ILE A 408 1.86 -14.29 -5.90
N GLY A 409 0.74 -13.86 -6.47
CA GLY A 409 0.68 -12.70 -7.36
C GLY A 409 0.38 -11.42 -6.61
N GLU A 410 1.23 -10.41 -6.74
CA GLU A 410 1.00 -9.05 -6.25
C GLU A 410 1.09 -8.07 -7.43
N GLY A 411 0.35 -6.95 -7.37
CA GLY A 411 0.43 -5.89 -8.37
C GLY A 411 -0.95 -5.54 -8.95
N ALA A 412 -1.62 -4.59 -8.29
CA ALA A 412 -2.88 -3.99 -8.70
C ALA A 412 -4.10 -4.93 -8.86
N PHE A 413 -4.22 -6.00 -8.08
CA PHE A 413 -5.50 -6.73 -7.96
C PHE A 413 -6.50 -5.90 -7.14
N LEU A 414 -7.53 -5.34 -7.79
CA LEU A 414 -8.42 -4.34 -7.17
C LEU A 414 -9.78 -4.87 -6.73
N ASN A 415 -10.20 -6.04 -7.23
CA ASN A 415 -11.51 -6.61 -6.96
C ASN A 415 -11.48 -8.16 -7.07
N PRO A 416 -12.57 -8.85 -6.66
CA PRO A 416 -12.65 -10.32 -6.70
C PRO A 416 -12.45 -10.93 -8.09
N LYS A 417 -13.00 -10.30 -9.15
CA LYS A 417 -12.84 -10.77 -10.55
C LYS A 417 -11.36 -10.80 -10.93
N MET A 418 -10.62 -9.73 -10.62
CA MET A 418 -9.19 -9.65 -10.92
C MET A 418 -8.39 -10.67 -10.12
N ALA A 419 -8.71 -10.87 -8.85
CA ALA A 419 -8.05 -11.88 -8.02
C ALA A 419 -8.28 -13.29 -8.59
N LEU A 420 -9.52 -13.60 -8.98
CA LEU A 420 -9.86 -14.89 -9.61
C LEU A 420 -9.12 -15.08 -10.94
N LEU A 421 -9.06 -14.03 -11.77
CA LEU A 421 -8.29 -14.05 -13.01
C LEU A 421 -6.79 -14.32 -12.75
N GLY A 422 -6.22 -13.75 -11.69
CA GLY A 422 -4.86 -14.05 -11.26
C GLY A 422 -4.65 -15.53 -10.92
N LEU A 423 -5.61 -16.16 -10.24
CA LEU A 423 -5.57 -17.60 -9.97
C LEU A 423 -5.61 -18.41 -11.27
N MET A 424 -6.56 -18.11 -12.16
CA MET A 424 -6.68 -18.76 -13.47
C MET A 424 -5.43 -18.62 -14.34
N VAL A 425 -4.74 -17.48 -14.26
CA VAL A 425 -3.45 -17.27 -14.95
C VAL A 425 -2.35 -18.21 -14.45
N GLY A 426 -2.43 -18.66 -13.19
CA GLY A 426 -1.51 -19.66 -12.64
C GLY A 426 -0.96 -19.36 -11.26
N PHE A 427 -1.31 -18.22 -10.64
CA PHE A 427 -0.99 -17.96 -9.23
C PHE A 427 -1.78 -18.90 -8.32
N ASP A 428 -1.16 -19.37 -7.24
CA ASP A 428 -1.88 -20.08 -6.17
C ASP A 428 -2.58 -19.09 -5.22
N PHE A 429 -1.98 -17.92 -5.00
CA PHE A 429 -2.49 -16.91 -4.07
C PHE A 429 -2.35 -15.51 -4.63
N ILE A 430 -3.16 -14.58 -4.12
CA ILE A 430 -3.12 -13.17 -4.53
C ILE A 430 -2.84 -12.29 -3.32
N GLY A 431 -1.79 -11.47 -3.39
CA GLY A 431 -1.45 -10.49 -2.36
C GLY A 431 -2.05 -9.12 -2.68
N THR A 432 -2.69 -8.51 -1.68
CA THR A 432 -3.17 -7.12 -1.78
C THR A 432 -2.74 -6.35 -0.54
N GLY A 433 -2.02 -5.24 -0.71
CA GLY A 433 -1.57 -4.40 0.41
C GLY A 433 -2.48 -3.21 0.62
N THR A 434 -2.54 -2.32 -0.37
CA THR A 434 -3.34 -1.10 -0.33
C THR A 434 -4.81 -1.35 0.01
N ARG A 435 -5.39 -2.47 -0.45
CA ARG A 435 -6.80 -2.80 -0.21
C ARG A 435 -7.08 -2.99 1.27
N HIS A 436 -6.14 -3.52 2.04
CA HIS A 436 -6.29 -3.67 3.49
C HIS A 436 -6.15 -2.35 4.24
N LEU A 437 -5.55 -1.32 3.64
CA LEU A 437 -5.45 0.01 4.24
C LEU A 437 -6.70 0.87 4.01
N ILE A 438 -7.53 0.56 3.01
CA ILE A 438 -8.73 1.33 2.68
C ILE A 438 -9.78 1.25 3.80
N PRO A 439 -10.15 0.07 4.34
CA PRO A 439 -11.10 -0.04 5.45
C PRO A 439 -10.64 0.66 6.74
N VAL A 440 -9.32 0.83 6.88
CA VAL A 440 -8.66 1.54 7.99
C VAL A 440 -8.67 3.07 7.76
N GLY A 441 -9.06 3.55 6.57
CA GLY A 441 -9.26 4.98 6.27
C GLY A 441 -8.39 5.53 5.14
N CYS A 442 -7.67 4.71 4.37
CA CYS A 442 -6.81 5.22 3.31
C CYS A 442 -7.63 5.85 2.18
N THR A 443 -7.50 7.17 2.01
CA THR A 443 -8.13 7.95 0.94
C THR A 443 -7.23 8.16 -0.28
N MET A 444 -6.09 7.47 -0.34
CA MET A 444 -5.14 7.55 -1.46
C MET A 444 -4.55 8.95 -1.73
N CYS A 445 -4.35 9.75 -0.68
CA CYS A 445 -3.74 11.09 -0.79
C CYS A 445 -2.24 11.10 -1.17
N ARG A 446 -1.60 9.93 -1.26
CA ARG A 446 -0.19 9.73 -1.69
C ARG A 446 0.87 10.52 -0.90
N ARG A 447 0.58 10.83 0.37
CA ARG A 447 1.50 11.51 1.30
C ARG A 447 2.10 10.59 2.37
N CYS A 448 2.14 9.27 2.13
CA CYS A 448 2.60 8.31 3.14
C CYS A 448 4.06 8.52 3.60
N HIS A 449 4.90 9.12 2.74
CA HIS A 449 6.31 9.39 2.99
C HIS A 449 6.53 10.55 3.97
N THR A 450 5.53 11.41 4.20
CA THR A 450 5.73 12.63 4.99
C THR A 450 5.65 12.39 6.49
N GLY A 451 5.08 11.25 6.92
CA GLY A 451 4.75 11.02 8.33
C GLY A 451 3.56 11.85 8.83
N GLN A 452 2.75 12.41 7.91
CA GLN A 452 1.63 13.30 8.24
C GLN A 452 0.28 12.80 7.74
N CYS A 453 0.10 11.49 7.57
CA CYS A 453 -1.19 10.91 7.22
C CYS A 453 -2.27 11.33 8.23
N ALA A 454 -3.23 12.15 7.80
CA ALA A 454 -4.31 12.64 8.67
C ALA A 454 -5.23 11.53 9.21
N TRP A 455 -5.20 10.35 8.59
CA TRP A 455 -5.93 9.17 9.03
C TRP A 455 -5.10 8.26 9.96
N GLY A 456 -3.88 8.64 10.34
CA GLY A 456 -3.03 7.87 11.25
C GLY A 456 -2.28 6.69 10.61
N ILE A 457 -2.73 6.18 9.46
CA ILE A 457 -2.26 4.90 8.88
C ILE A 457 -0.75 4.84 8.69
N THR A 458 -0.15 5.93 8.18
CA THR A 458 1.29 6.00 7.88
C THR A 458 1.99 7.11 8.66
N ALA A 459 1.40 7.49 9.80
CA ALA A 459 1.87 8.56 10.67
C ALA A 459 1.65 8.19 12.14
N ARG A 460 2.73 7.76 12.81
CA ARG A 460 2.68 7.27 14.19
C ARG A 460 2.11 8.27 15.22
N PRO A 461 2.44 9.58 15.19
CA PRO A 461 1.85 10.54 16.14
C PRO A 461 0.32 10.62 16.08
N TYR A 462 -0.28 10.22 14.95
CA TYR A 462 -1.71 10.25 14.71
C TYR A 462 -2.32 8.84 14.65
N GLY A 463 -1.56 7.81 15.03
CA GLY A 463 -1.98 6.41 14.99
C GLY A 463 -3.23 6.12 15.82
N HIS A 464 -3.35 6.77 16.99
CA HIS A 464 -4.51 6.73 17.88
C HIS A 464 -5.85 7.09 17.22
N ARG A 465 -5.85 7.68 16.02
CA ARG A 465 -7.06 7.95 15.23
C ARG A 465 -7.67 6.70 14.61
N ILE A 466 -6.98 5.57 14.71
CA ILE A 466 -7.42 4.26 14.23
C ILE A 466 -7.76 3.43 15.46
N ASP A 467 -9.00 2.95 15.50
CA ASP A 467 -9.36 1.83 16.37
C ASP A 467 -8.92 0.52 15.67
N PRO A 468 -7.94 -0.23 16.23
CA PRO A 468 -7.52 -1.50 15.65
C PRO A 468 -8.64 -2.54 15.59
N GLU A 469 -9.56 -2.53 16.55
CA GLU A 469 -10.68 -3.48 16.62
C GLU A 469 -11.66 -3.26 15.46
N GLU A 470 -12.06 -2.01 15.27
CA GLU A 470 -12.92 -1.66 14.15
C GLU A 470 -12.20 -1.87 12.81
N GLY A 471 -10.94 -1.49 12.73
CA GLY A 471 -10.10 -1.66 11.55
C GLY A 471 -10.01 -3.12 11.10
N TYR A 472 -9.73 -4.06 12.03
CA TYR A 472 -9.62 -5.47 11.66
C TYR A 472 -10.96 -6.04 11.21
N LYS A 473 -12.06 -5.72 11.91
CA LYS A 473 -13.42 -6.21 11.54
C LYS A 473 -13.77 -5.81 10.12
N ARG A 474 -13.55 -4.54 9.76
CA ARG A 474 -13.79 -4.04 8.40
C ARG A 474 -12.89 -4.72 7.35
N ILE A 475 -11.63 -5.04 7.68
CA ILE A 475 -10.75 -5.81 6.78
C ILE A 475 -11.30 -7.23 6.59
N VAL A 476 -11.71 -7.90 7.68
CA VAL A 476 -12.29 -9.25 7.64
C VAL A 476 -13.55 -9.26 6.79
N ASP A 477 -14.49 -8.36 7.03
CA ASP A 477 -15.75 -8.25 6.28
C ASP A 477 -15.50 -8.04 4.78
N MET A 478 -14.57 -7.14 4.44
CA MET A 478 -14.18 -6.91 3.05
C MET A 478 -13.58 -8.17 2.42
N MET A 479 -12.69 -8.88 3.11
CA MET A 479 -12.04 -10.09 2.59
C MET A 479 -13.01 -11.27 2.48
N VAL A 480 -13.96 -11.41 3.41
CA VAL A 480 -15.05 -12.39 3.33
C VAL A 480 -15.95 -12.08 2.13
N SER A 481 -16.30 -10.80 1.91
CA SER A 481 -17.04 -10.38 0.72
C SER A 481 -16.27 -10.69 -0.56
N TRP A 482 -14.95 -10.48 -0.56
CA TRP A 482 -14.11 -10.82 -1.72
C TRP A 482 -14.12 -12.30 -2.02
N LYS A 483 -13.88 -13.13 -0.99
CA LYS A 483 -13.91 -14.58 -1.11
C LYS A 483 -15.26 -15.04 -1.65
N ARG A 484 -16.38 -14.61 -1.07
CA ARG A 484 -17.73 -14.96 -1.56
C ARG A 484 -17.94 -14.59 -3.03
N GLY A 485 -17.45 -13.42 -3.46
CA GLY A 485 -17.49 -13.01 -4.87
C GLY A 485 -16.68 -13.94 -5.77
N MET A 486 -15.48 -14.35 -5.34
CA MET A 486 -14.65 -15.30 -6.07
C MET A 486 -15.27 -16.71 -6.11
N GLU A 487 -15.84 -17.18 -5.01
CA GLU A 487 -16.50 -18.50 -4.92
C GLU A 487 -17.74 -18.56 -5.83
N GLY A 488 -18.56 -17.51 -5.85
CA GLY A 488 -19.72 -17.41 -6.75
C GLY A 488 -19.31 -17.37 -8.23
N LEU A 489 -18.29 -16.59 -8.57
CA LEU A 489 -17.72 -16.59 -9.92
C LEU A 489 -17.14 -17.96 -10.29
N SER A 490 -16.45 -18.63 -9.36
CA SER A 490 -15.83 -19.93 -9.61
C SER A 490 -16.87 -21.02 -9.85
N ALA A 491 -17.93 -21.08 -9.04
CA ALA A 491 -19.03 -22.01 -9.23
C ALA A 491 -19.82 -21.71 -10.50
N GLY A 492 -20.07 -20.43 -10.78
CA GLY A 492 -20.64 -19.97 -12.04
C GLY A 492 -19.80 -20.35 -13.25
N LEU A 493 -18.48 -20.54 -13.10
CA LEU A 493 -17.59 -21.07 -14.12
C LEU A 493 -17.50 -22.59 -14.13
N GLY A 494 -18.14 -23.30 -13.20
CA GLY A 494 -18.13 -24.76 -13.09
C GLY A 494 -16.94 -25.34 -12.32
N PHE A 495 -16.14 -24.52 -11.62
CA PHE A 495 -15.05 -25.01 -10.77
C PHE A 495 -15.56 -25.48 -9.41
N THR A 496 -14.92 -26.52 -8.85
CA THR A 496 -15.29 -27.06 -7.53
C THR A 496 -14.37 -26.56 -6.43
N THR A 497 -13.06 -26.56 -6.67
CA THR A 497 -12.05 -26.25 -5.65
C THR A 497 -11.11 -25.14 -6.08
N HIS A 498 -10.29 -24.65 -5.16
CA HIS A 498 -9.17 -23.76 -5.46
C HIS A 498 -8.23 -24.34 -6.52
N GLU A 499 -7.92 -25.63 -6.44
CA GLU A 499 -7.00 -26.30 -7.38
C GLU A 499 -7.56 -26.32 -8.81
N ASP A 500 -8.89 -26.48 -8.97
CA ASP A 500 -9.54 -26.47 -10.29
C ASP A 500 -9.43 -25.10 -10.99
N VAL A 501 -9.34 -24.02 -10.21
CA VAL A 501 -9.23 -22.66 -10.72
C VAL A 501 -7.81 -22.36 -11.17
N VAL A 502 -6.80 -22.79 -10.41
CA VAL A 502 -5.41 -22.39 -10.62
C VAL A 502 -4.89 -22.88 -11.96
N GLY A 503 -4.45 -21.95 -12.82
CA GLY A 503 -3.94 -22.28 -14.16
C GLY A 503 -5.02 -22.62 -15.21
N SER A 504 -6.30 -22.54 -14.84
CA SER A 504 -7.42 -22.75 -15.76
C SER A 504 -7.46 -21.71 -16.88
N ARG A 505 -7.75 -22.13 -18.11
CA ARG A 505 -7.74 -21.26 -19.30
C ARG A 505 -9.12 -20.77 -19.75
N ARG A 506 -10.09 -20.60 -18.84
CA ARG A 506 -11.47 -20.15 -19.16
C ARG A 506 -11.60 -18.62 -19.33
N PHE A 507 -10.65 -18.00 -20.02
CA PHE A 507 -10.63 -16.57 -20.25
C PHE A 507 -9.82 -16.21 -21.49
N ARG A 508 -10.09 -15.04 -22.07
CA ARG A 508 -9.40 -14.48 -23.22
C ARG A 508 -9.19 -12.99 -23.07
N TYR A 509 -8.08 -12.49 -23.59
CA TYR A 509 -7.80 -11.05 -23.64
C TYR A 509 -8.16 -10.48 -25.01
N HIS A 510 -8.86 -9.35 -25.03
CA HIS A 510 -9.27 -8.66 -26.26
C HIS A 510 -8.88 -7.17 -26.29
N GLY A 511 -8.00 -6.75 -25.37
CA GLY A 511 -7.54 -5.37 -25.26
C GLY A 511 -6.35 -5.04 -26.15
N LYS A 512 -5.84 -3.81 -25.99
CA LYS A 512 -4.77 -3.26 -26.84
C LYS A 512 -3.36 -3.53 -26.34
N ASN A 513 -3.19 -4.07 -25.13
CA ASN A 513 -1.85 -4.34 -24.61
C ASN A 513 -1.21 -5.49 -25.41
N PRO A 514 -0.11 -5.24 -26.14
CA PRO A 514 0.44 -6.22 -27.08
C PRO A 514 0.95 -7.48 -26.38
N LEU A 515 1.58 -7.35 -25.20
CA LEU A 515 2.10 -8.49 -24.45
C LEU A 515 0.95 -9.37 -23.92
N LEU A 516 -0.11 -8.76 -23.39
CA LEU A 516 -1.28 -9.51 -22.94
C LEU A 516 -2.03 -10.15 -24.11
N PHE A 517 -2.14 -9.46 -25.25
CA PHE A 517 -2.78 -10.01 -26.44
C PHE A 517 -2.01 -11.17 -27.04
N GLU A 518 -0.69 -11.06 -27.12
CA GLU A 518 0.16 -12.18 -27.55
C GLU A 518 0.03 -13.39 -26.62
N THR A 519 -0.02 -13.15 -25.30
CA THR A 519 -0.04 -14.21 -24.29
C THR A 519 -1.42 -14.87 -24.13
N PHE A 520 -2.50 -14.09 -24.18
CA PHE A 520 -3.86 -14.53 -23.81
C PHE A 520 -4.92 -14.28 -24.89
N GLY A 521 -4.58 -13.61 -25.99
CA GLY A 521 -5.52 -13.28 -27.08
C GLY A 521 -5.37 -14.16 -28.33
N LYS A 522 -4.18 -14.73 -28.57
CA LYS A 522 -3.86 -15.48 -29.79
C LYS A 522 -4.04 -17.01 -29.69
N GLN A 523 -4.05 -17.59 -28.49
CA GLN A 523 -4.06 -19.05 -28.38
C GLN A 523 -5.45 -19.62 -28.70
N PRO A 524 -5.57 -20.55 -29.68
CA PRO A 524 -6.80 -21.32 -29.86
C PRO A 524 -7.01 -22.24 -28.64
N PHE A 525 -8.27 -22.41 -28.24
CA PHE A 525 -8.68 -23.26 -27.12
C PHE A 525 -8.42 -24.73 -27.38
#